data_AF-A0A0S7ZME8-F1
#
_entry.id   AF-A0A0S7ZME8-F1
#
_cell.length_a   1.000
_cell.length_b   1.000
_cell.length_c   1.000
_cell.angle_alpha   90.00
_cell.angle_beta   90.00
_cell.angle_gamma   90.00
#
_symmetry.space_group_name_H-M   'P 1'
#
loop_
_entity.id
_entity.type
_entity.pdbx_description
1 polymer ?
#
loop_
_entity_poly.entity_id
_entity_poly.type
_entity_poly.pdbx_seq_one_letter_code
_entity_poly.pdbx_strand_id
1 'polypeptide(L)'
;MQIIDLSREVKSLKEELIRLRRHFHRYPEAGSREVETALFIAEYLKGLGLRVEEKVAGTGVCALLAGATVGKTLLYRSDMDALQMNEESDLPFRSTHQGLAHACGHDAHMAIALVTARLFAEKKEKLRGRIRY
;
A
#
# COMPACT_ATOMS: atom_id res chain seq x y z
N MET A 1 -18.27 -22.83 2.18
CA MET A 1 -17.34 -21.68 2.27
C MET A 1 -18.15 -20.50 2.78
N GLN A 2 -17.95 -20.07 4.03
CA GLN A 2 -18.68 -18.93 4.56
C GLN A 2 -18.03 -17.66 4.02
N ILE A 3 -18.78 -16.85 3.28
CA ILE A 3 -18.32 -15.55 2.82
C ILE A 3 -18.28 -14.62 4.03
N ILE A 4 -17.12 -14.02 4.28
CA ILE A 4 -16.96 -13.01 5.33
C ILE A 4 -17.35 -11.66 4.72
N ASP A 5 -18.37 -11.01 5.28
CA ASP A 5 -18.68 -9.62 4.95
C ASP A 5 -17.72 -8.70 5.73
N LEU A 6 -16.95 -7.90 5.00
CA LEU A 6 -15.97 -6.95 5.54
C LEU A 6 -16.39 -5.49 5.29
N SER A 7 -17.61 -5.27 4.78
CA SER A 7 -18.06 -3.96 4.28
C SER A 7 -18.02 -2.87 5.35
N ARG A 8 -18.31 -3.22 6.62
CA ARG A 8 -18.31 -2.27 7.72
C ARG A 8 -16.89 -1.85 8.09
N GLU A 9 -15.97 -2.80 8.23
CA GLU A 9 -14.58 -2.53 8.56
C GLU A 9 -13.88 -1.74 7.45
N VAL A 10 -14.11 -2.11 6.19
CA VAL A 10 -13.59 -1.34 5.04
C VAL A 10 -14.08 0.10 5.07
N LYS A 11 -15.38 0.33 5.32
CA LYS A 11 -15.93 1.69 5.44
C LYS A 11 -15.31 2.47 6.60
N SER A 12 -14.97 1.81 7.70
CA SER A 12 -14.32 2.47 8.85
C SER A 12 -12.90 2.96 8.56
N LEU A 13 -12.22 2.36 7.57
CA LEU A 13 -10.86 2.73 7.16
C LEU A 13 -10.82 3.79 6.04
N LYS A 14 -11.98 4.31 5.60
CA LYS A 14 -12.08 5.27 4.50
C LYS A 14 -11.18 6.49 4.68
N GLU A 15 -11.17 7.09 5.87
CA GLU A 15 -10.37 8.28 6.12
C GLU A 15 -8.86 7.99 6.07
N GLU A 16 -8.44 6.80 6.52
CA GLU A 16 -7.05 6.37 6.39
C GLU A 16 -6.66 6.14 4.93
N LEU A 17 -7.52 5.49 4.16
CA LEU A 17 -7.33 5.28 2.72
C LEU A 17 -7.13 6.61 1.99
N ILE A 18 -7.99 7.61 2.26
CA ILE A 18 -7.90 8.94 1.64
C ILE A 18 -6.60 9.64 2.08
N ARG A 19 -6.24 9.57 3.37
CA ARG A 19 -4.99 10.18 3.87
C ARG A 19 -3.75 9.58 3.20
N LEU A 20 -3.66 8.24 3.12
CA LEU A 20 -2.57 7.54 2.46
C LEU A 20 -2.47 7.91 0.98
N ARG A 21 -3.59 7.82 0.25
CA ARG A 21 -3.63 8.18 -1.18
C ARG A 21 -3.15 9.61 -1.40
N ARG A 22 -3.63 10.57 -0.60
CA ARG A 22 -3.25 11.99 -0.73
C ARG A 22 -1.80 12.24 -0.31
N HIS A 23 -1.26 11.47 0.62
CA HIS A 23 0.15 11.52 0.97
C HIS A 23 1.01 11.12 -0.23
N PHE A 24 0.78 9.94 -0.80
CA PHE A 24 1.53 9.48 -1.97
C PHE A 24 1.36 10.41 -3.18
N HIS A 25 0.14 10.89 -3.44
CA HIS A 25 -0.10 11.85 -4.52
C HIS A 25 0.73 13.14 -4.39
N ARG A 26 0.89 13.63 -3.16
CA ARG A 26 1.65 14.84 -2.86
C ARG A 26 3.15 14.65 -3.00
N TYR A 27 3.67 13.44 -2.73
CA TYR A 27 5.09 13.13 -2.73
C TYR A 27 5.44 12.05 -3.77
N PRO A 28 5.22 12.30 -5.07
CA PRO A 28 5.51 11.30 -6.11
C PRO A 28 7.02 11.14 -6.31
N GLU A 29 7.44 9.91 -6.62
CA GLU A 29 8.83 9.60 -6.97
C GLU A 29 8.91 8.87 -8.31
N ALA A 30 9.98 9.10 -9.06
CA ALA A 30 10.18 8.48 -10.37
C ALA A 30 10.45 6.98 -10.25
N GLY A 31 10.06 6.23 -11.29
CA GLY A 31 10.33 4.80 -11.40
C GLY A 31 11.79 4.44 -11.10
N SER A 32 12.01 3.39 -10.31
CA SER A 32 13.32 2.93 -9.80
C SER A 32 14.04 3.90 -8.85
N ARG A 33 13.37 4.95 -8.37
CA ARG A 33 13.90 5.95 -7.43
C ARG A 33 12.91 6.31 -6.31
N GLU A 34 11.97 5.42 -6.02
CA GLU A 34 10.89 5.54 -5.04
C GLU A 34 11.37 5.29 -3.60
N VAL A 35 12.44 5.99 -3.18
CA VAL A 35 13.13 5.72 -1.92
C VAL A 35 12.25 6.04 -0.72
N GLU A 36 11.65 7.24 -0.67
CA GLU A 36 10.83 7.67 0.45
C GLU A 36 9.50 6.92 0.49
N THR A 37 8.93 6.63 -0.68
CA THR A 37 7.70 5.84 -0.84
C THR A 37 7.91 4.41 -0.33
N ALA A 38 9.02 3.77 -0.72
CA ALA A 38 9.37 2.43 -0.26
C ALA A 38 9.58 2.39 1.27
N LEU A 39 10.28 3.38 1.83
CA LEU A 39 10.48 3.49 3.28
C LEU A 39 9.15 3.66 4.03
N PHE A 40 8.27 4.54 3.53
CA PHE A 40 6.94 4.73 4.11
C PHE A 40 6.14 3.41 4.13
N ILE A 41 6.10 2.70 3.00
CA ILE A 41 5.39 1.42 2.87
C ILE A 41 5.98 0.38 3.83
N ALA A 42 7.30 0.28 3.90
CA ALA A 42 7.98 -0.68 4.77
C ALA A 42 7.66 -0.41 6.24
N GLU A 43 7.76 0.83 6.69
CA GLU A 43 7.45 1.21 8.08
C GLU A 43 5.97 1.01 8.42
N TYR A 44 5.06 1.33 7.50
CA TYR A 44 3.64 1.05 7.69
C TYR A 44 3.39 -0.45 7.90
N LEU A 45 3.95 -1.30 7.03
CA LEU A 45 3.75 -2.76 7.09
C LEU A 45 4.44 -3.39 8.32
N LYS A 46 5.61 -2.89 8.73
CA LYS A 46 6.26 -3.29 9.99
C LYS A 46 5.40 -2.92 11.20
N GLY A 47 4.80 -1.73 11.20
CA GLY A 47 3.90 -1.26 12.25
C GLY A 47 2.66 -2.15 12.44
N LEU A 48 2.25 -2.85 11.38
CA LEU A 48 1.19 -3.87 11.45
C LEU A 48 1.67 -5.24 11.94
N GLY A 49 2.96 -5.41 12.20
CA GLY A 49 3.58 -6.66 12.64
C GLY A 49 3.84 -7.67 11.51
N LEU A 50 3.87 -7.24 10.24
CA LEU A 50 4.24 -8.11 9.13
C LEU A 50 5.76 -8.33 9.09
N ARG A 51 6.19 -9.47 8.55
CA ARG A 51 7.59 -9.69 8.20
C ARG A 51 7.87 -8.97 6.88
N VAL A 52 8.66 -7.91 6.92
CA VAL A 52 8.97 -7.05 5.78
C VAL A 52 10.38 -7.33 5.25
N GLU A 53 10.50 -7.41 3.92
CA GLU A 53 11.74 -7.47 3.15
C GLU A 53 11.82 -6.19 2.33
N GLU A 54 12.83 -5.36 2.61
CA GLU A 54 13.09 -4.10 1.91
C GLU A 54 14.17 -4.28 0.84
N LYS A 55 14.27 -3.30 -0.06
CA LYS A 55 15.30 -3.22 -1.11
C LYS A 55 15.27 -4.41 -2.07
N VAL A 56 14.09 -4.99 -2.28
CA VAL A 56 13.88 -6.06 -3.25
C VAL A 56 13.99 -5.46 -4.65
N ALA A 57 15.04 -5.83 -5.39
CA ALA A 57 15.33 -5.29 -6.72
C ALA A 57 15.42 -3.74 -6.78
N GLY A 58 15.95 -3.11 -5.73
CA GLY A 58 16.12 -1.65 -5.65
C GLY A 58 15.19 -1.04 -4.60
N THR A 59 14.02 -0.58 -5.01
CA THR A 59 13.01 0.08 -4.16
C THR A 59 11.84 -0.83 -3.80
N GLY A 60 11.81 -2.07 -4.31
CA GLY A 60 10.73 -3.00 -4.02
C GLY A 60 10.64 -3.36 -2.53
N VAL A 61 9.41 -3.46 -2.05
CA VAL A 61 9.07 -3.91 -0.70
C VAL A 61 8.20 -5.14 -0.84
N CYS A 62 8.55 -6.21 -0.13
CA CYS A 62 7.69 -7.38 0.04
C CYS A 62 7.34 -7.55 1.52
N ALA A 63 6.12 -7.96 1.83
CA ALA A 63 5.72 -8.27 3.19
C ALA A 63 4.93 -9.56 3.29
N LEU A 64 5.12 -10.31 4.38
CA LEU A 64 4.40 -11.55 4.65
C LEU A 64 3.54 -11.42 5.91
N LEU A 65 2.23 -11.56 5.72
CA LEU A 65 1.28 -11.80 6.80
C LEU A 65 1.02 -13.30 6.92
N ALA A 66 1.41 -13.88 8.06
CA ALA A 66 1.06 -15.26 8.40
C ALA A 66 -0.27 -15.31 9.18
N GLY A 67 -1.21 -16.14 8.70
CA GLY A 67 -2.42 -16.46 9.44
C GLY A 67 -2.17 -17.47 10.57
N ALA A 68 -3.20 -17.72 11.38
CA ALA A 68 -3.12 -18.62 12.53
C ALA A 68 -2.90 -20.10 12.17
N THR A 69 -3.27 -20.53 10.96
CA THR A 69 -3.15 -21.94 10.55
C THR A 69 -2.49 -22.10 9.19
N VAL A 70 -1.87 -23.26 8.95
CA VAL A 70 -1.18 -23.56 7.69
C VAL A 70 -2.16 -23.63 6.52
N GLY A 71 -1.75 -23.06 5.38
CA GLY A 71 -2.56 -22.99 4.17
C GLY A 71 -1.80 -22.42 2.97
N LYS A 72 -2.55 -22.10 1.91
CA LYS A 72 -2.02 -21.52 0.68
C LYS A 72 -1.43 -20.12 0.92
N THR A 73 -0.63 -19.65 -0.03
CA THR A 73 -0.17 -18.26 -0.08
C THR A 73 -0.89 -17.54 -1.21
N LEU A 74 -1.46 -16.36 -0.91
CA LEU A 74 -1.98 -15.42 -1.91
C LEU A 74 -1.01 -14.25 -2.05
N LEU A 75 -0.73 -13.81 -3.27
CA LEU A 75 0.04 -12.58 -3.54
C LEU A 75 -0.92 -11.45 -3.92
N TYR A 76 -0.80 -10.30 -3.25
CA TYR A 76 -1.46 -9.05 -3.62
C TYR A 76 -0.38 -8.04 -4.02
N ARG A 77 -0.35 -7.60 -5.29
CA ARG A 77 0.68 -6.70 -5.80
C ARG A 77 0.13 -5.29 -6.01
N SER A 78 0.94 -4.28 -5.69
CA SER A 78 0.75 -2.87 -6.09
C SER A 78 2.02 -2.34 -6.75
N ASP A 79 1.87 -1.45 -7.74
CA ASP A 79 2.94 -0.55 -8.20
C ASP A 79 3.04 0.68 -7.28
N MET A 80 4.10 1.48 -7.46
CA MET A 80 4.41 2.65 -6.65
C MET A 80 4.97 3.86 -7.41
N ASP A 81 5.37 3.72 -8.67
CA ASP A 81 6.07 4.78 -9.41
C ASP A 81 5.13 5.90 -9.88
N ALA A 82 5.68 7.11 -9.99
CA ALA A 82 5.05 8.25 -10.64
C ALA A 82 5.63 8.51 -12.04
N LEU A 83 4.91 9.32 -12.82
CA LEU A 83 5.31 9.71 -14.17
C LEU A 83 6.11 11.02 -14.18
N GLN A 84 7.03 11.14 -15.13
CA GLN A 84 7.80 12.36 -15.39
C GLN A 84 6.97 13.39 -16.15
N MET A 85 6.15 14.15 -15.43
CA MET A 85 5.31 15.22 -15.95
C MET A 85 4.91 16.19 -14.85
N ASN A 86 4.54 17.41 -15.21
CA ASN A 86 3.96 18.35 -14.26
C ASN A 86 2.50 17.98 -13.99
N GLU A 87 2.07 18.12 -12.73
CA GLU A 87 0.65 18.08 -12.39
C GLU A 87 0.00 19.44 -12.65
N GLU A 88 -1.05 19.44 -13.47
CA GLU A 88 -1.80 20.66 -13.84
C GLU A 88 -3.05 20.90 -12.98
N SER A 89 -3.31 20.02 -12.01
CA SER A 89 -4.47 20.13 -11.12
C SER A 89 -4.32 21.26 -10.10
N ASP A 90 -5.45 21.76 -9.62
CA ASP A 90 -5.56 22.70 -8.50
C ASP A 90 -5.87 22.00 -7.16
N LEU A 91 -5.70 20.67 -7.11
CA LEU A 91 -6.06 19.89 -5.94
C LEU A 91 -5.25 20.30 -4.71
N PRO A 92 -5.84 20.34 -3.50
CA PRO A 92 -5.13 20.72 -2.29
C PRO A 92 -4.03 19.72 -1.88
N PHE A 93 -3.96 18.56 -2.54
CA PHE A 93 -2.97 17.52 -2.32
C PHE A 93 -2.14 17.23 -3.59
N ARG A 94 -2.14 18.14 -4.57
CA ARG A 94 -1.26 18.06 -5.73
C ARG A 94 0.21 17.84 -5.34
N SER A 95 0.94 17.23 -6.25
CA SER A 95 2.38 17.01 -6.18
C SER A 95 3.14 18.27 -5.74
N THR A 96 4.04 18.11 -4.78
CA THR A 96 5.03 19.13 -4.39
C THR A 96 6.34 19.00 -5.17
N HIS A 97 6.49 17.97 -6.01
CA HIS A 97 7.68 17.74 -6.81
C HIS A 97 7.44 18.19 -8.26
N GLN A 98 8.18 19.21 -8.71
CA GLN A 98 8.09 19.67 -10.09
C GLN A 98 8.54 18.57 -11.06
N GLY A 99 7.79 18.39 -12.15
CA GLY A 99 8.07 17.36 -13.16
C GLY A 99 7.74 15.93 -12.72
N LEU A 100 7.06 15.71 -11.59
CA LEU A 100 6.59 14.39 -11.16
C LEU A 100 5.12 14.44 -10.74
N ALA A 101 4.33 13.45 -11.18
CA ALA A 101 2.93 13.32 -10.81
C ALA A 101 2.45 11.86 -10.83
N HIS A 102 1.61 11.48 -9.87
CA HIS A 102 0.84 10.23 -9.94
C HIS A 102 -0.39 10.42 -10.84
N ALA A 103 -0.19 10.30 -12.16
CA ALA A 103 -1.25 10.41 -13.15
C ALA A 103 -1.83 9.05 -13.62
N CYS A 104 -1.25 7.92 -13.15
CA CYS A 104 -1.71 6.55 -13.46
C CYS A 104 -2.47 5.89 -12.29
N GLY A 105 -2.59 6.58 -11.14
CA GLY A 105 -3.33 6.06 -9.98
C GLY A 105 -2.52 5.13 -9.05
N HIS A 106 -1.20 5.02 -9.20
CA HIS A 106 -0.37 4.17 -8.35
C HIS A 106 -0.40 4.61 -6.86
N ASP A 107 -0.60 5.90 -6.61
CA ASP A 107 -0.93 6.45 -5.28
C ASP A 107 -2.18 5.81 -4.65
N ALA A 108 -3.22 5.56 -5.45
CA ALA A 108 -4.41 4.88 -5.01
C ALA A 108 -4.18 3.37 -4.84
N HIS A 109 -3.46 2.72 -5.75
CA HIS A 109 -3.12 1.30 -5.65
C HIS A 109 -2.37 1.00 -4.35
N MET A 110 -1.35 1.80 -4.03
CA MET A 110 -0.59 1.69 -2.79
C MET A 110 -1.47 1.87 -1.55
N ALA A 111 -2.31 2.91 -1.53
CA ALA A 111 -3.22 3.15 -0.42
C ALA A 111 -4.18 1.97 -0.18
N ILE A 112 -4.74 1.40 -1.25
CA ILE A 112 -5.62 0.23 -1.18
C ILE A 112 -4.85 -0.99 -0.65
N ALA A 113 -3.63 -1.23 -1.13
CA ALA A 113 -2.79 -2.34 -0.69
C ALA A 113 -2.47 -2.25 0.81
N LEU A 114 -2.07 -1.07 1.30
CA LEU A 114 -1.76 -0.84 2.71
C LEU A 114 -2.97 -1.02 3.62
N VAL A 115 -4.12 -0.44 3.27
CA VAL A 115 -5.37 -0.60 4.04
C VAL A 115 -5.86 -2.05 4.03
N THR A 116 -5.67 -2.76 2.91
CA THR A 116 -5.97 -4.20 2.81
C THR A 116 -5.06 -5.01 3.74
N ALA A 117 -3.75 -4.72 3.76
CA ALA A 117 -2.80 -5.36 4.67
C ALA A 117 -3.18 -5.11 6.14
N ARG A 118 -3.55 -3.87 6.50
CA ARG A 118 -4.05 -3.53 7.83
C ARG A 118 -5.28 -4.36 8.21
N LEU A 119 -6.29 -4.37 7.35
CA LEU A 119 -7.55 -5.09 7.60
C LEU A 119 -7.32 -6.59 7.87
N PHE A 120 -6.43 -7.21 7.09
CA PHE A 120 -6.10 -8.62 7.28
C PHE A 120 -5.18 -8.87 8.47
N ALA A 121 -4.28 -7.95 8.81
CA ALA A 121 -3.46 -8.03 10.01
C ALA A 121 -4.33 -8.04 11.28
N GLU A 122 -5.35 -7.18 11.35
CA GLU A 122 -6.33 -7.15 12.45
C GLU A 122 -7.18 -8.44 12.54
N LYS A 123 -7.20 -9.24 11.48
CA LYS A 123 -7.98 -10.49 11.37
C LYS A 123 -7.11 -11.74 11.19
N LYS A 124 -5.80 -11.66 11.48
CA LYS A 124 -4.85 -12.75 11.22
C LYS A 124 -5.25 -14.09 11.87
N GLU A 125 -5.92 -14.05 13.01
CA GLU A 125 -6.40 -15.24 13.73
C GLU A 125 -7.48 -16.03 12.96
N LYS A 126 -8.17 -15.37 12.02
CA LYS A 126 -9.18 -15.99 11.15
C LYS A 126 -8.60 -16.46 9.82
N LEU A 127 -7.32 -16.19 9.55
CA LEU A 127 -6.68 -16.53 8.29
C LEU A 127 -6.07 -17.93 8.33
N ARG A 128 -6.38 -18.72 7.30
CA ARG A 128 -5.71 -19.98 6.99
C ARG A 128 -4.77 -19.77 5.82
N GLY A 129 -3.47 -19.89 6.06
CA GLY A 129 -2.42 -19.64 5.09
C GLY A 129 -1.74 -18.30 5.28
N ARG A 130 -1.28 -17.71 4.19
CA ARG A 130 -0.43 -16.51 4.19
C ARG A 130 -0.87 -15.54 3.11
N ILE A 131 -0.68 -14.25 3.34
CA ILE A 131 -0.78 -13.23 2.30
C ILE A 131 0.60 -12.60 2.14
N ARG A 132 1.12 -12.60 0.92
CA ARG A 132 2.29 -11.82 0.54
C ARG A 132 1.82 -10.55 -0.15
N TYR A 133 2.39 -9.43 0.24
CA TYR A 133 2.24 -8.13 -0.39
C TYR A 133 3.55 -7.76 -1.10
#